data_AF-A0A3M0S4B4-F1
#
_entry.id   AF-A0A3M0S4B4-F1
#
_cell.length_a   1.000
_cell.length_b   1.000
_cell.length_c   1.000
_cell.angle_alpha   90.00
_cell.angle_beta   90.00
_cell.angle_gamma   90.00
#
_symmetry.space_group_name_H-M   'P 1'
#
loop_
_entity.id
_entity.type
_entity.pdbx_description
1 polymer ?
#
loop_
_entity_poly.entity_id
_entity_poly.type
_entity_poly.pdbx_seq_one_letter_code
_entity_poly.pdbx_strand_id
1 'polypeptide(L)'
;MASQCLKRLSESKYVNMLIFNQGCLSNKELEEILKKFNFNYKIIGIGENVGITLSRYIGLRYIIENYSNINYVIEAHIDMIFPPNWQEPLIQYLNSSEEPMISPAIITNFSDSAFPNKNTTLEDKIKYLSTMGENKITNGFVHPVIHKLSVLKEICPYDVGFLTGTQGYEDDSILLGYNYYMGTNKKWAPKICHKSYVYHKTLFQRFKLQNVSESFNKNYLGLKSQYGAYGLKELSRIYPNNDFFIDEYRKSIINPDIYKKYNMYIEKNSSKTKIPIDKKSSRFIVTTDEKKTKCLLKIPSDWWSRCYEYAWASNFLEKNDTCLDAACGAPHPFKFYLASICKNVYACDIDTDILDKNRTLSRVSQYFDEEDVKEASKYIDKINFSNSSLTSLPYEDNKFDKVYCISVLEHLSNVDKGEAIKEFYRVLKKDGLLVLTVDYPTADLNLLVNNLKTAGFEFVDSVDYKIYPNAVYSKLLGGLYCFRLLLRK
;
A
#
# COMPACT_ATOMS: atom_id res chain seq x y z
N MET A 1 10.27 -5.28 -20.22
CA MET A 1 9.57 -6.17 -19.26
C MET A 1 8.39 -6.89 -19.91
N ALA A 2 7.45 -6.19 -20.57
CA ALA A 2 6.34 -6.85 -21.30
C ALA A 2 6.79 -8.01 -22.21
N SER A 3 7.77 -7.79 -23.09
CA SER A 3 8.33 -8.85 -23.94
C SER A 3 8.91 -10.04 -23.14
N GLN A 4 9.52 -9.79 -21.97
CA GLN A 4 10.04 -10.86 -21.09
C GLN A 4 8.90 -11.63 -20.42
N CYS A 5 7.86 -10.94 -19.94
CA CYS A 5 6.65 -11.54 -19.42
C CYS A 5 6.01 -12.46 -20.46
N LEU A 6 5.77 -11.95 -21.68
CA LEU A 6 5.20 -12.70 -22.80
C LEU A 6 6.06 -13.91 -23.19
N LYS A 7 7.40 -13.75 -23.25
CA LYS A 7 8.32 -14.87 -23.50
C LYS A 7 8.12 -16.00 -22.49
N ARG A 8 8.06 -15.67 -21.19
CA ARG A 8 7.90 -16.70 -20.14
C ARG A 8 6.52 -17.33 -20.15
N LEU A 9 5.47 -16.56 -20.38
CA LEU A 9 4.13 -17.11 -20.58
C LEU A 9 4.07 -18.06 -21.79
N SER A 10 4.85 -17.81 -22.85
CA SER A 10 4.95 -18.71 -24.00
C SER A 10 5.69 -20.02 -23.75
N GLU A 11 6.44 -20.10 -22.66
CA GLU A 11 7.12 -21.33 -22.25
C GLU A 11 6.21 -22.23 -21.40
N SER A 12 5.09 -21.70 -20.88
CA SER A 12 4.11 -22.48 -20.12
C SER A 12 3.23 -23.34 -21.03
N LYS A 13 2.97 -24.58 -20.60
CA LYS A 13 2.13 -25.52 -21.36
C LYS A 13 0.67 -25.03 -21.42
N TYR A 14 0.07 -25.14 -22.60
CA TYR A 14 -1.37 -24.92 -22.84
C TYR A 14 -1.91 -23.53 -22.45
N VAL A 15 -1.13 -22.47 -22.67
CA VAL A 15 -1.57 -21.09 -22.43
C VAL A 15 -2.29 -20.53 -23.66
N ASN A 16 -3.53 -20.08 -23.47
CA ASN A 16 -4.25 -19.23 -24.42
C ASN A 16 -4.39 -17.84 -23.80
N MET A 17 -3.96 -16.79 -24.50
CA MET A 17 -3.95 -15.43 -23.99
C MET A 17 -5.13 -14.62 -24.53
N LEU A 18 -5.90 -14.00 -23.65
CA LEU A 18 -6.86 -12.96 -24.02
C LEU A 18 -6.30 -11.59 -23.64
N ILE A 19 -6.31 -10.65 -24.57
CA ILE A 19 -5.92 -9.26 -24.33
C ILE A 19 -7.09 -8.35 -24.65
N PHE A 20 -7.52 -7.55 -23.67
CA PHE A 20 -8.40 -6.42 -23.90
C PHE A 20 -7.56 -5.18 -24.17
N ASN A 21 -7.54 -4.70 -25.42
CA ASN A 21 -6.76 -3.54 -25.81
C ASN A 21 -7.43 -2.24 -25.32
N GLN A 22 -6.84 -1.64 -24.28
CA GLN A 22 -7.24 -0.35 -23.71
C GLN A 22 -6.51 0.87 -24.31
N GLY A 23 -5.74 0.67 -25.39
CA GLY A 23 -5.00 1.72 -26.08
C GLY A 23 -3.49 1.63 -25.88
N CYS A 24 -2.79 2.76 -26.09
CA CYS A 24 -1.33 2.89 -26.24
C CYS A 24 -0.75 2.24 -27.51
N LEU A 25 -1.25 1.08 -27.92
CA LEU A 25 -0.93 0.42 -29.18
C LEU A 25 -2.22 0.08 -29.92
N SER A 26 -2.19 0.16 -31.25
CA SER A 26 -3.26 -0.36 -32.11
C SER A 26 -3.30 -1.90 -32.05
N ASN A 27 -4.43 -2.48 -32.44
CA ASN A 27 -4.55 -3.95 -32.54
C ASN A 27 -3.51 -4.53 -33.52
N LYS A 28 -3.19 -3.81 -34.61
CA LYS A 28 -2.17 -4.22 -35.58
C LYS A 28 -0.77 -4.29 -34.94
N GLU A 29 -0.38 -3.26 -34.19
CA GLU A 29 0.91 -3.23 -33.49
C GLU A 29 1.00 -4.32 -32.42
N LEU A 30 -0.10 -4.57 -31.68
CA LEU A 30 -0.17 -5.67 -30.71
C LEU A 30 -0.01 -7.03 -31.41
N GLU A 31 -0.68 -7.25 -32.55
CA GLU A 31 -0.52 -8.49 -33.31
C GLU A 31 0.93 -8.70 -33.76
N GLU A 32 1.59 -7.66 -34.28
CA GLU A 32 2.99 -7.75 -34.71
C GLU A 32 3.94 -8.10 -33.54
N ILE A 33 3.60 -7.70 -32.31
CA ILE A 33 4.33 -8.09 -31.11
C ILE A 33 4.01 -9.54 -30.73
N LEU A 34 2.74 -9.92 -30.68
CA LEU A 34 2.30 -11.23 -30.18
C LEU A 34 2.69 -12.38 -31.10
N LYS A 35 2.73 -12.17 -32.44
CA LYS A 35 3.17 -13.17 -33.43
C LYS A 35 4.61 -13.67 -33.21
N LYS A 36 5.40 -12.96 -32.38
CA LYS A 36 6.78 -13.35 -32.04
C LYS A 36 6.84 -14.43 -30.95
N PHE A 37 5.72 -14.79 -30.33
CA PHE A 37 5.64 -15.72 -29.21
C PHE A 37 4.83 -16.97 -29.56
N ASN A 38 5.22 -18.11 -29.00
CA ASN A 38 4.62 -19.41 -29.32
C ASN A 38 3.42 -19.74 -28.41
N PHE A 39 2.34 -18.96 -28.51
CA PHE A 39 1.05 -19.27 -27.87
C PHE A 39 -0.14 -18.78 -28.71
N ASN A 40 -1.30 -19.36 -28.48
CA ASN A 40 -2.55 -18.83 -29.05
C ASN A 40 -2.95 -17.56 -28.31
N TYR A 41 -3.41 -16.55 -29.05
CA TYR A 41 -3.90 -15.32 -28.46
C TYR A 41 -5.17 -14.82 -29.16
N LYS A 42 -5.96 -14.06 -28.41
CA LYS A 42 -7.11 -13.31 -28.91
C LYS A 42 -7.00 -11.87 -28.41
N ILE A 43 -7.08 -10.92 -29.32
CA ILE A 43 -7.23 -9.51 -28.98
C ILE A 43 -8.72 -9.16 -29.09
N ILE A 44 -9.23 -8.50 -28.05
CA ILE A 44 -10.53 -7.84 -28.02
C ILE A 44 -10.34 -6.37 -27.64
N GLY A 45 -11.40 -5.56 -27.78
CA GLY A 45 -11.31 -4.11 -27.59
C GLY A 45 -10.76 -3.39 -28.83
N ILE A 46 -10.93 -2.08 -28.83
CA ILE A 46 -10.66 -1.21 -30.00
C ILE A 46 -9.53 -0.20 -29.75
N GLY A 47 -8.80 -0.32 -28.64
CA GLY A 47 -7.75 0.63 -28.27
C GLY A 47 -8.25 1.84 -27.50
N GLU A 48 -9.45 1.76 -26.92
CA GLU A 48 -10.02 2.80 -26.07
C GLU A 48 -9.93 2.43 -24.59
N ASN A 49 -9.50 3.38 -23.76
CA ASN A 49 -9.36 3.14 -22.32
C ASN A 49 -10.70 3.28 -21.61
N VAL A 50 -11.35 2.15 -21.37
CA VAL A 50 -12.65 2.06 -20.69
C VAL A 50 -12.56 1.88 -19.16
N GLY A 51 -11.35 1.90 -18.59
CA GLY A 51 -11.12 1.62 -17.17
C GLY A 51 -10.95 0.15 -16.83
N ILE A 52 -10.35 -0.13 -15.67
CA ILE A 52 -10.01 -1.48 -15.19
C ILE A 52 -11.28 -2.31 -15.03
N THR A 53 -12.27 -1.80 -14.31
CA THR A 53 -13.52 -2.53 -14.01
C THR A 53 -14.17 -3.09 -15.26
N LEU A 54 -14.48 -2.23 -16.24
CA LEU A 54 -15.19 -2.64 -17.44
C LEU A 54 -14.35 -3.57 -18.33
N SER A 55 -13.05 -3.31 -18.46
CA SER A 55 -12.18 -4.18 -19.26
C SER A 55 -12.02 -5.58 -18.66
N ARG A 56 -11.88 -5.71 -17.34
CA ARG A 56 -11.81 -7.00 -16.66
C ARG A 56 -13.14 -7.75 -16.74
N TYR A 57 -14.25 -7.04 -16.56
CA TYR A 57 -15.60 -7.60 -16.73
C TYR A 57 -15.78 -8.19 -18.14
N ILE A 58 -15.51 -7.41 -19.20
CA ILE A 58 -15.64 -7.88 -20.59
C ILE A 58 -14.70 -9.06 -20.84
N GLY A 59 -13.45 -8.98 -20.37
CA GLY A 59 -12.47 -10.05 -20.53
C GLY A 59 -12.93 -11.37 -19.92
N LEU A 60 -13.34 -11.37 -18.65
CA LEU A 60 -13.81 -12.58 -17.98
C LEU A 60 -15.12 -13.11 -18.56
N ARG A 61 -16.07 -12.25 -18.92
CA ARG A 61 -17.31 -12.65 -19.60
C ARG A 61 -17.02 -13.33 -20.93
N TYR A 62 -16.13 -12.75 -21.74
CA TYR A 62 -15.70 -13.35 -22.99
C TYR A 62 -15.11 -14.75 -22.78
N ILE A 63 -14.26 -14.93 -21.75
CA ILE A 63 -13.70 -16.24 -21.41
C ILE A 63 -14.81 -17.24 -21.03
N ILE A 64 -15.70 -16.85 -20.12
CA ILE A 64 -16.80 -17.68 -19.63
C ILE A 64 -17.72 -18.14 -20.76
N GLU A 65 -18.03 -17.26 -21.70
CA GLU A 65 -18.98 -17.49 -22.80
C GLU A 65 -18.38 -18.28 -23.97
N ASN A 66 -17.08 -18.13 -24.22
CA ASN A 66 -16.44 -18.69 -25.43
C ASN A 66 -15.53 -19.89 -25.15
N TYR A 67 -15.13 -20.13 -23.89
CA TYR A 67 -14.19 -21.19 -23.54
C TYR A 67 -14.78 -22.09 -22.45
N SER A 68 -15.52 -23.13 -22.87
CA SER A 68 -16.10 -24.13 -21.96
C SER A 68 -15.12 -25.20 -21.49
N ASN A 69 -14.06 -25.46 -22.25
CA ASN A 69 -13.12 -26.58 -22.04
C ASN A 69 -11.82 -26.19 -21.30
N ILE A 70 -11.80 -25.08 -20.57
CA ILE A 70 -10.67 -24.69 -19.72
C ILE A 70 -11.06 -24.74 -18.24
N ASN A 71 -10.14 -25.16 -17.38
CA ASN A 71 -10.40 -25.28 -15.94
C ASN A 71 -10.03 -24.02 -15.16
N TYR A 72 -9.05 -23.28 -15.67
CA TYR A 72 -8.39 -22.20 -14.94
C TYR A 72 -8.27 -20.93 -15.78
N VAL A 73 -8.44 -19.77 -15.13
CA VAL A 73 -8.18 -18.45 -15.69
C VAL A 73 -7.09 -17.78 -14.87
N ILE A 74 -6.11 -17.17 -15.55
CA ILE A 74 -5.02 -16.44 -14.91
C ILE A 74 -5.21 -14.96 -15.21
N GLU A 75 -5.32 -14.14 -14.18
CA GLU A 75 -5.17 -12.69 -14.29
C GLU A 75 -3.72 -12.34 -13.99
N ALA A 76 -3.02 -11.67 -14.93
CA ALA A 76 -1.61 -11.34 -14.82
C ALA A 76 -1.31 -9.96 -15.40
N HIS A 77 -0.25 -9.33 -14.90
CA HIS A 77 0.24 -8.05 -15.41
C HIS A 77 1.49 -8.22 -16.27
N ILE A 78 1.64 -7.36 -17.28
CA ILE A 78 2.75 -7.41 -18.23
C ILE A 78 4.10 -6.96 -17.65
N ASP A 79 4.14 -6.49 -16.40
CA ASP A 79 5.34 -6.11 -15.66
C ASP A 79 5.76 -7.18 -14.62
N MET A 80 5.31 -8.43 -14.83
CA MET A 80 5.69 -9.60 -14.05
C MET A 80 6.78 -10.44 -14.74
N ILE A 81 7.52 -11.22 -13.96
CA ILE A 81 8.45 -12.25 -14.44
C ILE A 81 8.13 -13.57 -13.74
N PHE A 82 7.93 -14.60 -14.55
CA PHE A 82 7.47 -15.91 -14.14
C PHE A 82 8.60 -16.95 -14.21
N PRO A 83 8.86 -17.71 -13.13
CA PRO A 83 9.68 -18.90 -13.21
C PRO A 83 9.06 -20.00 -14.08
N PRO A 84 9.87 -20.92 -14.64
CA PRO A 84 9.34 -22.10 -15.30
C PRO A 84 8.39 -22.87 -14.37
N ASN A 85 7.24 -23.28 -14.89
CA ASN A 85 6.23 -24.07 -14.15
C ASN A 85 5.70 -23.42 -12.86
N TRP A 86 5.81 -22.10 -12.71
CA TRP A 86 5.32 -21.39 -11.51
C TRP A 86 3.87 -21.73 -11.17
N GLN A 87 3.02 -21.94 -12.18
CA GLN A 87 1.60 -22.25 -12.01
C GLN A 87 1.32 -23.66 -11.47
N GLU A 88 2.23 -24.62 -11.64
CA GLU A 88 2.00 -26.04 -11.29
C GLU A 88 1.64 -26.24 -9.81
N PRO A 89 2.42 -25.75 -8.82
CA PRO A 89 2.05 -25.90 -7.41
C PRO A 89 0.74 -25.19 -7.04
N LEU A 90 0.35 -24.12 -7.74
CA LEU A 90 -0.93 -23.44 -7.55
C LEU A 90 -2.09 -24.31 -8.04
N ILE A 91 -1.98 -24.85 -9.25
CA ILE A 91 -2.99 -25.74 -9.85
C ILE A 91 -3.12 -27.03 -9.05
N GLN A 92 -2.02 -27.62 -8.59
CA GLN A 92 -2.06 -28.80 -7.72
C GLN A 92 -2.81 -28.52 -6.41
N TYR A 93 -2.59 -27.36 -5.80
CA TYR A 93 -3.32 -26.96 -4.60
C TYR A 93 -4.81 -26.73 -4.89
N LEU A 94 -5.17 -26.10 -6.01
CA LEU A 94 -6.56 -25.94 -6.43
C LEU A 94 -7.25 -27.28 -6.71
N ASN A 95 -6.57 -28.24 -7.34
CA ASN A 95 -7.12 -29.57 -7.62
C ASN A 95 -7.35 -30.39 -6.34
N SER A 96 -6.53 -30.17 -5.30
CA SER A 96 -6.59 -30.92 -4.04
C SER A 96 -7.39 -30.23 -2.94
N SER A 97 -8.03 -29.09 -3.24
CA SER A 97 -8.80 -28.31 -2.27
C SER A 97 -10.09 -27.77 -2.86
N GLU A 98 -10.99 -27.31 -1.99
CA GLU A 98 -12.20 -26.60 -2.38
C GLU A 98 -11.94 -25.13 -2.75
N GLU A 99 -10.68 -24.66 -2.70
CA GLU A 99 -10.37 -23.26 -2.92
C GLU A 99 -10.78 -22.79 -4.32
N PRO A 100 -11.43 -21.62 -4.44
CA PRO A 100 -11.91 -21.15 -5.74
C PRO A 100 -10.82 -20.42 -6.53
N MET A 101 -9.75 -20.00 -5.85
CA MET A 101 -8.66 -19.20 -6.38
C MET A 101 -7.40 -19.34 -5.51
N ILE A 102 -6.23 -19.03 -6.06
CA ILE A 102 -4.97 -19.01 -5.31
C ILE A 102 -3.98 -18.03 -5.96
N SER A 103 -3.22 -17.31 -5.12
CA SER A 103 -2.16 -16.39 -5.57
C SER A 103 -0.77 -16.99 -5.24
N PRO A 104 0.30 -16.69 -6.01
CA PRO A 104 1.67 -17.00 -5.62
C PRO A 104 2.20 -15.95 -4.64
N ALA A 105 3.34 -16.22 -4.01
CA ALA A 105 4.08 -15.19 -3.30
C ALA A 105 4.73 -14.21 -4.30
N ILE A 106 4.86 -12.93 -3.93
CA ILE A 106 5.39 -11.89 -4.80
C ILE A 106 6.72 -11.34 -4.29
N ILE A 107 7.69 -11.22 -5.20
CA ILE A 107 8.92 -10.45 -5.01
C ILE A 107 8.83 -9.15 -5.80
N THR A 108 9.04 -8.01 -5.15
CA THR A 108 9.02 -6.71 -5.82
C THR A 108 10.41 -6.15 -6.10
N ASN A 109 11.42 -6.69 -5.42
CA ASN A 109 12.80 -6.29 -5.58
C ASN A 109 13.73 -7.47 -5.25
N PHE A 110 14.85 -7.57 -5.95
CA PHE A 110 15.88 -8.55 -5.66
C PHE A 110 16.93 -7.88 -4.77
N SER A 111 17.22 -8.43 -3.60
CA SER A 111 18.17 -7.81 -2.67
C SER A 111 19.60 -7.86 -3.21
N ASP A 112 20.41 -6.86 -2.87
CA ASP A 112 21.85 -6.85 -3.19
C ASP A 112 22.58 -8.02 -2.52
N SER A 113 22.07 -8.53 -1.39
CA SER A 113 22.57 -9.74 -0.73
C SER A 113 22.32 -11.02 -1.54
N ALA A 114 21.20 -11.09 -2.28
CA ALA A 114 20.90 -12.21 -3.18
C ALA A 114 21.69 -12.11 -4.49
N PHE A 115 22.08 -10.89 -4.89
CA PHE A 115 22.78 -10.62 -6.14
C PHE A 115 23.88 -9.56 -5.98
N PRO A 116 24.99 -9.89 -5.31
CA PRO A 116 26.06 -8.93 -5.02
C PRO A 116 26.83 -8.46 -6.27
N ASN A 117 26.69 -9.18 -7.40
CA ASN A 117 27.36 -8.86 -8.66
C ASN A 117 26.45 -8.10 -9.64
N LYS A 118 26.95 -6.97 -10.17
CA LYS A 118 26.27 -6.15 -11.21
C LYS A 118 26.02 -6.87 -12.54
N ASN A 119 26.63 -8.05 -12.77
CA ASN A 119 26.46 -8.86 -13.99
C ASN A 119 25.32 -9.90 -13.88
N THR A 120 24.48 -9.83 -12.86
CA THR A 120 23.36 -10.75 -12.68
C THR A 120 22.39 -10.72 -13.87
N THR A 121 22.19 -11.87 -14.52
CA THR A 121 21.31 -12.01 -15.68
C THR A 121 19.83 -12.18 -15.26
N LEU A 122 18.91 -12.05 -16.21
CA LEU A 122 17.49 -12.35 -15.98
C LEU A 122 17.29 -13.82 -15.60
N GLU A 123 18.06 -14.70 -16.24
CA GLU A 123 18.08 -16.13 -15.98
C GLU A 123 18.49 -16.43 -14.53
N ASP A 124 19.46 -15.70 -13.97
CA ASP A 124 19.86 -15.83 -12.55
C ASP A 124 18.72 -15.43 -11.61
N LYS A 125 18.02 -14.32 -11.91
CA LYS A 125 16.84 -13.87 -11.14
C LYS A 125 15.71 -14.89 -11.17
N ILE A 126 15.46 -15.49 -12.32
CA ILE A 126 14.47 -16.55 -12.49
C ILE A 126 14.86 -17.81 -11.72
N LYS A 127 16.14 -18.20 -11.80
CA LYS A 127 16.66 -19.34 -11.04
C LYS A 127 16.50 -19.13 -9.55
N TYR A 128 16.80 -17.93 -9.05
CA TYR A 128 16.60 -17.57 -7.66
C TYR A 128 15.13 -17.66 -7.22
N LEU A 129 14.19 -17.10 -8.00
CA LEU A 129 12.75 -17.24 -7.70
C LEU A 129 12.34 -18.73 -7.60
N SER A 130 12.92 -19.58 -8.45
CA SER A 130 12.65 -21.02 -8.45
C SER A 130 13.15 -21.72 -7.18
N THR A 131 14.15 -21.15 -6.49
CA THR A 131 14.68 -21.71 -5.23
C THR A 131 13.97 -21.23 -3.98
N MET A 132 13.10 -20.20 -4.08
CA MET A 132 12.43 -19.61 -2.92
C MET A 132 11.22 -20.43 -2.42
N GLY A 133 10.80 -21.47 -3.14
CA GLY A 133 9.59 -22.20 -2.84
C GLY A 133 9.59 -22.83 -1.44
N GLU A 134 8.56 -22.53 -0.65
CA GLU A 134 8.34 -23.08 0.69
C GLU A 134 6.99 -23.80 0.78
N ASN A 135 6.92 -24.92 1.53
CA ASN A 135 5.68 -25.65 1.79
C ASN A 135 4.81 -24.89 2.82
N LYS A 136 4.25 -23.75 2.42
CA LYS A 136 3.50 -22.84 3.29
C LYS A 136 2.32 -22.20 2.55
N ILE A 137 1.19 -22.11 3.22
CA ILE A 137 0.01 -21.36 2.78
C ILE A 137 -0.24 -20.23 3.79
N THR A 138 -0.51 -19.02 3.31
CA THR A 138 -0.91 -17.87 4.14
C THR A 138 -2.18 -17.24 3.59
N ASN A 139 -2.84 -16.39 4.38
CA ASN A 139 -3.97 -15.60 3.88
C ASN A 139 -3.43 -14.39 3.12
N GLY A 140 -4.02 -14.11 1.96
CA GLY A 140 -3.66 -12.95 1.14
C GLY A 140 -4.19 -13.07 -0.28
N PHE A 141 -4.24 -11.94 -0.96
CA PHE A 141 -4.68 -11.83 -2.34
C PHE A 141 -3.74 -10.88 -3.09
N VAL A 142 -3.15 -11.36 -4.18
CA VAL A 142 -2.25 -10.59 -5.04
C VAL A 142 -2.33 -11.10 -6.46
N HIS A 143 -2.11 -10.20 -7.43
CA HIS A 143 -1.91 -10.62 -8.82
C HIS A 143 -0.45 -11.06 -9.02
N PRO A 144 -0.17 -12.09 -9.84
CA PRO A 144 -1.14 -12.80 -10.65
C PRO A 144 -1.94 -13.79 -9.82
N VAL A 145 -3.18 -14.05 -10.20
CA VAL A 145 -4.07 -14.97 -9.49
C VAL A 145 -4.60 -16.02 -10.46
N ILE A 146 -4.72 -17.26 -9.98
CA ILE A 146 -5.36 -18.34 -10.72
C ILE A 146 -6.74 -18.59 -10.14
N HIS A 147 -7.77 -18.53 -10.98
CA HIS A 147 -9.17 -18.77 -10.63
C HIS A 147 -9.66 -20.08 -11.24
N LYS A 148 -10.52 -20.82 -10.52
CA LYS A 148 -11.31 -21.90 -11.10
C LYS A 148 -12.42 -21.31 -11.97
N LEU A 149 -12.43 -21.62 -13.27
CA LEU A 149 -13.47 -21.12 -14.18
C LEU A 149 -14.87 -21.57 -13.75
N SER A 150 -14.99 -22.79 -13.22
CA SER A 150 -16.26 -23.32 -12.71
C SER A 150 -16.85 -22.46 -11.60
N VAL A 151 -16.03 -21.86 -10.74
CA VAL A 151 -16.51 -20.97 -9.66
C VAL A 151 -16.75 -19.55 -10.17
N LEU A 152 -15.91 -19.03 -11.07
CA LEU A 152 -16.11 -17.71 -11.68
C LEU A 152 -17.50 -17.58 -12.35
N LYS A 153 -18.00 -18.67 -12.93
CA LYS A 153 -19.34 -18.73 -13.54
C LYS A 153 -20.48 -18.47 -12.55
N GLU A 154 -20.26 -18.77 -11.27
CA GLU A 154 -21.30 -18.72 -10.22
C GLU A 154 -21.40 -17.34 -9.55
N ILE A 155 -20.37 -16.48 -9.66
CA ILE A 155 -20.25 -15.28 -8.82
C ILE A 155 -20.35 -13.94 -9.57
N CYS A 156 -20.48 -13.94 -10.90
CA CYS A 156 -20.51 -12.72 -11.75
C CYS A 156 -19.38 -11.70 -11.39
N PRO A 157 -18.12 -12.02 -11.69
CA PRO A 157 -16.98 -11.21 -11.26
C PRO A 157 -17.02 -9.81 -11.88
N TYR A 158 -16.70 -8.79 -11.07
CA TYR A 158 -16.58 -7.40 -11.50
C TYR A 158 -17.87 -6.80 -12.11
N ASP A 159 -19.05 -7.19 -11.60
CA ASP A 159 -20.35 -6.78 -12.12
C ASP A 159 -20.47 -5.25 -12.30
N VAL A 160 -20.40 -4.81 -13.56
CA VAL A 160 -20.42 -3.40 -13.95
C VAL A 160 -21.79 -2.75 -13.81
N GLY A 161 -22.85 -3.53 -13.58
CA GLY A 161 -24.15 -3.01 -13.18
C GLY A 161 -24.10 -2.35 -11.80
N PHE A 162 -23.20 -2.82 -10.93
CA PHE A 162 -22.94 -2.23 -9.61
C PHE A 162 -21.66 -1.38 -9.61
N LEU A 163 -20.57 -1.89 -10.18
CA LEU A 163 -19.26 -1.22 -10.22
C LEU A 163 -19.12 -0.33 -11.47
N THR A 164 -19.72 0.86 -11.41
CA THR A 164 -19.78 1.80 -12.56
C THR A 164 -18.58 2.74 -12.67
N GLY A 165 -17.71 2.77 -11.66
CA GLY A 165 -16.43 3.47 -11.68
C GLY A 165 -15.41 2.74 -12.56
N THR A 166 -14.48 3.51 -13.12
CA THR A 166 -13.37 3.01 -13.94
C THR A 166 -12.32 2.23 -13.15
N GLN A 167 -12.23 2.38 -11.83
CA GLN A 167 -11.30 1.64 -10.98
C GLN A 167 -11.67 1.64 -9.48
N GLY A 168 -11.16 0.64 -8.76
CA GLY A 168 -11.27 0.48 -7.30
C GLY A 168 -12.37 -0.51 -6.91
N TYR A 169 -12.13 -1.29 -5.86
CA TYR A 169 -13.06 -2.29 -5.30
C TYR A 169 -13.47 -3.48 -6.20
N GLU A 170 -12.89 -3.63 -7.39
CA GLU A 170 -13.16 -4.76 -8.27
C GLU A 170 -12.67 -6.07 -7.63
N ASP A 171 -11.44 -6.04 -7.12
CA ASP A 171 -10.84 -7.14 -6.37
C ASP A 171 -11.66 -7.47 -5.09
N ASP A 172 -12.23 -6.47 -4.41
CA ASP A 172 -13.09 -6.72 -3.24
C ASP A 172 -14.43 -7.35 -3.62
N SER A 173 -15.02 -6.92 -4.73
CA SER A 173 -16.28 -7.48 -5.22
C SER A 173 -16.11 -8.95 -5.57
N ILE A 174 -15.03 -9.32 -6.28
CA ILE A 174 -14.80 -10.74 -6.58
C ILE A 174 -14.49 -11.56 -5.32
N LEU A 175 -13.76 -11.00 -4.34
CA LEU A 175 -13.53 -11.67 -3.05
C LEU A 175 -14.81 -11.87 -2.25
N LEU A 176 -15.74 -10.90 -2.27
CA LEU A 176 -17.06 -11.08 -1.67
C LEU A 176 -17.90 -12.12 -2.41
N GLY A 177 -17.86 -12.13 -3.75
CA GLY A 177 -18.47 -13.18 -4.56
C GLY A 177 -17.99 -14.57 -4.13
N TYR A 178 -16.67 -14.76 -4.01
CA TYR A 178 -16.11 -16.01 -3.50
C TYR A 178 -16.50 -16.31 -2.06
N ASN A 179 -16.50 -15.32 -1.17
CA ASN A 179 -16.89 -15.53 0.23
C ASN A 179 -18.35 -16.01 0.35
N TYR A 180 -19.26 -15.43 -0.44
CA TYR A 180 -20.65 -15.85 -0.49
C TYR A 180 -20.80 -17.26 -1.10
N TYR A 181 -20.07 -17.55 -2.19
CA TYR A 181 -20.07 -18.87 -2.82
C TYR A 181 -19.53 -19.98 -1.92
N MET A 182 -18.38 -19.74 -1.28
CA MET A 182 -17.72 -20.71 -0.38
C MET A 182 -18.48 -20.89 0.93
N GLY A 183 -19.35 -19.94 1.26
CA GLY A 183 -20.14 -19.90 2.48
C GLY A 183 -19.46 -19.12 3.58
N THR A 184 -20.18 -18.13 4.13
CA THR A 184 -19.73 -17.33 5.27
C THR A 184 -19.46 -18.17 6.52
N ASN A 185 -20.07 -19.36 6.64
CA ASN A 185 -19.82 -20.31 7.74
C ASN A 185 -18.38 -20.85 7.75
N LYS A 186 -17.73 -20.98 6.59
CA LYS A 186 -16.32 -21.40 6.47
C LYS A 186 -15.36 -20.28 6.83
N LYS A 187 -15.86 -19.04 7.01
CA LYS A 187 -15.06 -17.82 7.19
C LYS A 187 -13.94 -17.77 6.16
N TRP A 188 -14.28 -18.03 4.90
CA TRP A 188 -13.31 -18.11 3.81
C TRP A 188 -12.53 -16.81 3.67
N ALA A 189 -11.26 -16.91 3.30
CA ALA A 189 -10.36 -15.81 2.98
C ALA A 189 -9.41 -16.25 1.86
N PRO A 190 -8.97 -15.33 0.99
CA PRO A 190 -8.06 -15.66 -0.10
C PRO A 190 -6.70 -16.11 0.43
N LYS A 191 -6.00 -16.94 -0.35
CA LYS A 191 -4.75 -17.60 0.06
C LYS A 191 -3.59 -17.32 -0.89
N ILE A 192 -2.39 -17.33 -0.32
CA ILE A 192 -1.10 -17.29 -1.01
C ILE A 192 -0.40 -18.65 -0.85
N CYS A 193 0.04 -19.22 -1.97
CA CYS A 193 0.86 -20.42 -2.02
C CYS A 193 2.34 -20.07 -2.14
N HIS A 194 3.11 -20.30 -1.08
CA HIS A 194 4.54 -19.99 -1.04
C HIS A 194 5.41 -21.02 -1.77
N LYS A 195 4.83 -22.09 -2.35
CA LYS A 195 5.59 -23.00 -3.21
C LYS A 195 5.99 -22.36 -4.55
N SER A 196 5.41 -21.21 -4.88
CA SER A 196 5.72 -20.45 -6.08
C SER A 196 5.89 -18.98 -5.77
N TYR A 197 6.98 -18.41 -6.30
CA TYR A 197 7.28 -16.99 -6.23
C TYR A 197 7.31 -16.38 -7.64
N VAL A 198 6.63 -15.25 -7.81
CA VAL A 198 6.63 -14.48 -9.06
C VAL A 198 7.21 -13.10 -8.75
N TYR A 199 8.02 -12.57 -9.67
CA TYR A 199 8.45 -11.19 -9.55
C TYR A 199 7.40 -10.25 -10.15
N HIS A 200 7.07 -9.18 -9.44
CA HIS A 200 6.15 -8.15 -9.91
C HIS A 200 6.79 -6.78 -9.71
N LYS A 201 7.08 -6.07 -10.81
CA LYS A 201 7.80 -4.78 -10.75
C LYS A 201 7.04 -3.71 -9.98
N THR A 202 5.73 -3.62 -10.21
CA THR A 202 4.91 -2.53 -9.70
C THR A 202 3.69 -3.11 -8.98
N LEU A 203 3.67 -3.10 -7.64
CA LEU A 203 2.46 -3.51 -6.90
C LEU A 203 1.29 -2.51 -7.07
N PHE A 204 1.57 -1.32 -7.59
CA PHE A 204 0.65 -0.19 -7.64
C PHE A 204 0.39 0.23 -9.08
N GLN A 205 -0.83 0.05 -9.57
CA GLN A 205 -1.18 0.48 -10.92
C GLN A 205 -2.24 1.60 -10.89
N ARG A 206 -1.99 2.63 -11.70
CA ARG A 206 -2.96 3.62 -12.20
C ARG A 206 -3.66 4.59 -11.22
N PHE A 207 -3.11 4.89 -10.04
CA PHE A 207 -3.66 6.00 -9.25
C PHE A 207 -3.24 7.42 -9.72
N LYS A 208 -2.49 7.53 -10.84
CA LYS A 208 -2.20 8.83 -11.50
C LYS A 208 -3.34 9.28 -12.46
N LEU A 209 -4.43 8.53 -12.55
CA LEU A 209 -5.59 8.89 -13.39
C LEU A 209 -6.38 10.05 -12.75
N GLN A 210 -7.01 10.89 -13.56
CA GLN A 210 -7.92 11.92 -13.04
C GLN A 210 -9.14 11.27 -12.38
N ASN A 211 -9.69 11.91 -11.35
CA ASN A 211 -10.93 11.50 -10.65
C ASN A 211 -10.87 10.12 -9.95
N VAL A 212 -9.70 9.64 -9.51
CA VAL A 212 -9.57 8.37 -8.76
C VAL A 212 -10.55 8.29 -7.61
N SER A 213 -10.66 9.35 -6.80
CA SER A 213 -11.55 9.37 -5.63
C SER A 213 -13.01 9.17 -6.00
N GLU A 214 -13.47 9.79 -7.09
CA GLU A 214 -14.86 9.68 -7.54
C GLU A 214 -15.14 8.26 -8.06
N SER A 215 -14.20 7.71 -8.83
CA SER A 215 -14.28 6.35 -9.37
C SER A 215 -14.34 5.30 -8.26
N PHE A 216 -13.45 5.41 -7.27
CA PHE A 216 -13.44 4.57 -6.08
C PHE A 216 -14.75 4.69 -5.29
N ASN A 217 -15.28 5.90 -5.12
CA ASN A 217 -16.53 6.09 -4.40
C ASN A 217 -17.73 5.48 -5.12
N LYS A 218 -17.81 5.59 -6.46
CA LYS A 218 -18.85 4.93 -7.27
C LYS A 218 -18.81 3.42 -7.06
N ASN A 219 -17.62 2.82 -7.15
CA ASN A 219 -17.47 1.38 -6.96
C ASN A 219 -17.70 0.94 -5.51
N TYR A 220 -17.32 1.75 -4.52
CA TYR A 220 -17.66 1.49 -3.11
C TYR A 220 -19.18 1.46 -2.88
N LEU A 221 -19.92 2.45 -3.41
CA LEU A 221 -21.38 2.47 -3.34
C LEU A 221 -22.01 1.29 -4.08
N GLY A 222 -21.45 0.91 -5.23
CA GLY A 222 -21.80 -0.30 -5.97
C GLY A 222 -21.64 -1.56 -5.13
N LEU A 223 -20.46 -1.75 -4.54
CA LEU A 223 -20.12 -2.86 -3.65
C LEU A 223 -21.08 -2.96 -2.46
N LYS A 224 -21.37 -1.82 -1.81
CA LYS A 224 -22.34 -1.73 -0.71
C LYS A 224 -23.76 -2.06 -1.17
N SER A 225 -24.14 -1.66 -2.37
CA SER A 225 -25.45 -1.98 -2.94
C SER A 225 -25.57 -3.46 -3.30
N GLN A 226 -24.48 -4.06 -3.81
CA GLN A 226 -24.42 -5.46 -4.22
C GLN A 226 -24.44 -6.43 -3.02
N TYR A 227 -23.66 -6.14 -1.96
CA TYR A 227 -23.46 -7.07 -0.84
C TYR A 227 -24.03 -6.59 0.50
N GLY A 228 -24.52 -5.35 0.57
CA GLY A 228 -25.08 -4.76 1.78
C GLY A 228 -24.07 -4.58 2.91
N ALA A 229 -24.59 -4.31 4.11
CA ALA A 229 -23.77 -4.13 5.31
C ALA A 229 -22.95 -5.38 5.66
N TYR A 230 -23.49 -6.57 5.40
CA TYR A 230 -22.80 -7.83 5.71
C TYR A 230 -21.58 -8.07 4.80
N GLY A 231 -21.61 -7.62 3.55
CA GLY A 231 -20.40 -7.58 2.71
C GLY A 231 -19.28 -6.77 3.37
N LEU A 232 -19.59 -5.58 3.90
CA LEU A 232 -18.63 -4.75 4.62
C LEU A 232 -18.08 -5.46 5.88
N LYS A 233 -18.96 -6.11 6.64
CA LYS A 233 -18.54 -6.93 7.79
C LYS A 233 -17.58 -8.04 7.38
N GLU A 234 -17.85 -8.73 6.28
CA GLU A 234 -16.98 -9.80 5.78
C GLU A 234 -15.64 -9.27 5.23
N LEU A 235 -15.63 -8.11 4.55
CA LEU A 235 -14.39 -7.45 4.15
C LEU A 235 -13.53 -7.06 5.36
N SER A 236 -14.14 -6.61 6.46
CA SER A 236 -13.38 -6.32 7.69
C SER A 236 -12.71 -7.57 8.29
N ARG A 237 -13.29 -8.75 8.06
CA ARG A 237 -12.69 -10.03 8.46
C ARG A 237 -11.57 -10.45 7.52
N ILE A 238 -11.72 -10.20 6.22
CA ILE A 238 -10.68 -10.47 5.21
C ILE A 238 -9.47 -9.53 5.39
N TYR A 239 -9.72 -8.27 5.78
CA TYR A 239 -8.71 -7.24 6.00
C TYR A 239 -8.67 -6.81 7.48
N PRO A 240 -8.21 -7.67 8.41
CA PRO A 240 -8.30 -7.42 9.85
C PRO A 240 -7.47 -6.22 10.33
N ASN A 241 -6.49 -5.76 9.55
CA ASN A 241 -5.63 -4.63 9.89
C ASN A 241 -6.16 -3.28 9.38
N ASN A 242 -7.39 -3.27 8.82
CA ASN A 242 -8.02 -2.07 8.30
C ASN A 242 -9.43 -1.87 8.87
N ASP A 243 -9.60 -0.80 9.66
CA ASP A 243 -10.86 -0.52 10.33
C ASP A 243 -11.94 0.09 9.40
N PHE A 244 -11.62 0.47 8.17
CA PHE A 244 -12.57 1.12 7.26
C PHE A 244 -13.87 0.33 7.12
N PHE A 245 -13.77 -0.95 6.79
CA PHE A 245 -14.95 -1.76 6.49
C PHE A 245 -15.80 -2.06 7.73
N ILE A 246 -15.18 -2.23 8.90
CA ILE A 246 -15.93 -2.41 10.14
C ILE A 246 -16.65 -1.12 10.55
N ASP A 247 -16.04 0.03 10.32
CA ASP A 247 -16.66 1.33 10.60
C ASP A 247 -17.83 1.61 9.65
N GLU A 248 -17.68 1.32 8.36
CA GLU A 248 -18.79 1.45 7.39
C GLU A 248 -19.93 0.46 7.67
N TYR A 249 -19.61 -0.76 8.14
CA TYR A 249 -20.63 -1.69 8.65
C TYR A 249 -21.38 -1.07 9.84
N ARG A 250 -20.66 -0.51 10.82
CA ARG A 250 -21.27 0.13 12.00
C ARG A 250 -22.15 1.31 11.64
N LYS A 251 -21.76 2.13 10.65
CA LYS A 251 -22.58 3.23 10.12
C LYS A 251 -23.87 2.74 9.44
N SER A 252 -23.88 1.49 8.99
CA SER A 252 -25.05 0.88 8.36
C SER A 252 -26.05 0.30 9.39
N ILE A 253 -25.77 0.43 10.69
CA ILE A 253 -26.66 -0.01 11.78
C ILE A 253 -27.79 1.00 11.97
N ILE A 254 -29.02 0.54 11.88
CA ILE A 254 -30.23 1.38 11.94
C ILE A 254 -30.42 2.01 13.32
N ASN A 255 -30.21 1.25 14.41
CA ASN A 255 -30.34 1.73 15.78
C ASN A 255 -29.04 1.47 16.56
N PRO A 256 -28.09 2.43 16.55
CA PRO A 256 -26.81 2.30 17.24
C PRO A 256 -26.95 2.09 18.75
N ASP A 257 -27.96 2.68 19.40
CA ASP A 257 -28.15 2.58 20.84
C ASP A 257 -28.55 1.16 21.28
N ILE A 258 -29.46 0.51 20.54
CA ILE A 258 -29.82 -0.88 20.79
C ILE A 258 -28.62 -1.78 20.54
N TYR A 259 -27.90 -1.58 19.44
CA TYR A 259 -26.72 -2.37 19.11
C TYR A 259 -25.61 -2.23 20.17
N LYS A 260 -25.40 -1.02 20.70
CA LYS A 260 -24.48 -0.76 21.80
C LYS A 260 -24.91 -1.46 23.09
N LYS A 261 -26.20 -1.39 23.47
CA LYS A 261 -26.74 -2.11 24.64
C LYS A 261 -26.54 -3.62 24.51
N TYR A 262 -26.80 -4.19 23.33
CA TYR A 262 -26.57 -5.61 23.05
C TYR A 262 -25.08 -5.97 23.19
N ASN A 263 -24.17 -5.19 22.59
CA ASN A 263 -22.74 -5.46 22.70
C ASN A 263 -22.23 -5.33 24.15
N MET A 264 -22.72 -4.35 24.92
CA MET A 264 -22.39 -4.24 26.34
C MET A 264 -22.85 -5.47 27.15
N TYR A 265 -23.99 -6.07 26.78
CA TYR A 265 -24.48 -7.31 27.39
C TYR A 265 -23.60 -8.52 27.03
N ILE A 266 -23.12 -8.60 25.79
CA ILE A 266 -22.17 -9.65 25.36
C ILE A 266 -20.78 -9.44 25.98
N GLU A 267 -20.25 -8.21 26.01
CA GLU A 267 -18.93 -7.89 26.57
C GLU A 267 -18.85 -8.17 28.07
N LYS A 268 -19.93 -7.94 28.84
CA LYS A 268 -20.00 -8.35 30.25
C LYS A 268 -19.89 -9.87 30.45
N ASN A 269 -20.15 -10.66 29.40
CA ASN A 269 -20.16 -12.12 29.43
C ASN A 269 -19.07 -12.76 28.54
N SER A 270 -18.19 -11.96 27.93
CA SER A 270 -17.13 -12.46 27.06
C SER A 270 -15.81 -11.76 27.37
N SER A 271 -14.78 -12.55 27.69
CA SER A 271 -13.39 -12.09 27.76
C SER A 271 -12.87 -11.83 26.33
N LYS A 272 -13.35 -10.80 25.65
CA LYS A 272 -12.78 -10.37 24.37
C LYS A 272 -12.04 -9.05 24.54
N THR A 273 -10.74 -9.16 24.37
CA THR A 273 -9.79 -8.06 24.20
C THR A 273 -10.25 -7.12 23.10
N LYS A 274 -10.32 -5.82 23.41
CA LYS A 274 -10.41 -4.74 22.41
C LYS A 274 -9.38 -5.02 21.32
N ILE A 275 -9.82 -5.08 20.06
CA ILE A 275 -8.92 -5.15 18.91
C ILE A 275 -8.05 -3.89 18.97
N PRO A 276 -6.73 -4.01 19.13
CA PRO A 276 -5.85 -2.85 19.15
C PRO A 276 -5.95 -2.16 17.78
N ILE A 277 -6.13 -0.85 17.79
CA ILE A 277 -5.93 -0.03 16.58
C ILE A 277 -4.51 -0.33 16.11
N ASP A 278 -4.37 -0.87 14.90
CA ASP A 278 -3.06 -1.18 14.33
C ASP A 278 -2.32 0.12 14.00
N LYS A 279 -1.45 0.52 14.92
CA LYS A 279 -0.61 1.70 14.84
C LYS A 279 0.63 1.47 13.97
N LYS A 280 1.03 0.22 13.72
CA LYS A 280 2.31 -0.11 13.08
C LYS A 280 2.18 -0.38 11.59
N SER A 281 0.97 -0.61 11.09
CA SER A 281 0.73 -0.73 9.65
C SER A 281 1.15 0.52 8.86
N SER A 282 1.78 0.25 7.72
CA SER A 282 2.08 1.26 6.71
C SER A 282 0.96 1.33 5.69
N ARG A 283 0.22 2.44 5.64
CA ARG A 283 -0.96 2.59 4.79
C ARG A 283 -1.34 4.05 4.55
N PHE A 284 -2.31 4.30 3.67
CA PHE A 284 -2.94 5.61 3.60
C PHE A 284 -3.59 5.97 4.95
N ILE A 285 -3.38 7.21 5.38
CA ILE A 285 -4.06 7.77 6.56
C ILE A 285 -5.53 7.93 6.21
N VAL A 286 -6.42 7.51 7.12
CA VAL A 286 -7.87 7.64 6.97
C VAL A 286 -8.46 8.56 8.03
N THR A 287 -9.61 9.15 7.74
CA THR A 287 -10.30 10.12 8.60
C THR A 287 -10.76 9.55 9.95
N THR A 288 -10.74 8.22 10.12
CA THR A 288 -11.01 7.53 11.40
C THR A 288 -9.73 7.27 12.22
N ASP A 289 -8.55 7.53 11.67
CA ASP A 289 -7.30 7.49 12.44
C ASP A 289 -7.34 8.51 13.58
N GLU A 290 -6.61 8.22 14.66
CA GLU A 290 -6.42 9.17 15.75
C GLU A 290 -5.88 10.50 15.19
N LYS A 291 -6.54 11.60 15.54
CA LYS A 291 -6.08 12.96 15.25
C LYS A 291 -5.81 13.70 16.53
N LYS A 292 -4.72 14.45 16.57
CA LYS A 292 -4.39 15.37 17.65
C LYS A 292 -4.46 16.77 17.11
N THR A 293 -5.29 17.62 17.72
CA THR A 293 -5.32 19.07 17.39
C THR A 293 -4.20 19.83 18.09
N LYS A 294 -3.48 19.19 19.02
CA LYS A 294 -2.31 19.73 19.71
C LYS A 294 -1.24 18.64 19.85
N CYS A 295 -0.04 18.90 19.32
CA CYS A 295 1.17 18.10 19.54
C CYS A 295 2.25 19.04 20.08
N LEU A 296 2.22 19.24 21.39
CA LEU A 296 2.81 20.40 22.11
C LEU A 296 2.20 21.75 21.72
N LEU A 297 2.21 22.10 20.43
CA LEU A 297 1.57 23.32 19.90
C LEU A 297 0.24 22.98 19.21
N LYS A 298 -0.68 23.95 19.14
CA LYS A 298 -1.97 23.78 18.46
C LYS A 298 -1.77 23.74 16.95
N ILE A 299 -2.08 22.61 16.32
CA ILE A 299 -1.87 22.41 14.88
C ILE A 299 -2.89 23.27 14.11
N PRO A 300 -2.45 24.10 13.14
CA PRO A 300 -3.35 24.88 12.29
C PRO A 300 -4.37 23.98 11.57
N SER A 301 -5.63 24.41 11.51
CA SER A 301 -6.72 23.63 10.87
C SER A 301 -6.50 23.40 9.38
N ASP A 302 -5.82 24.33 8.72
CA ASP A 302 -5.59 24.30 7.27
C ASP A 302 -4.44 23.36 6.89
N TRP A 303 -3.70 22.83 7.87
CA TRP A 303 -2.73 21.77 7.66
C TRP A 303 -3.44 20.41 7.56
N TRP A 304 -4.02 20.17 6.39
CA TRP A 304 -5.00 19.12 6.07
C TRP A 304 -4.73 17.73 6.67
N SER A 305 -3.49 17.22 6.61
CA SER A 305 -3.11 15.89 7.11
C SER A 305 -2.38 15.91 8.45
N ARG A 306 -1.82 17.06 8.86
CA ARG A 306 -0.77 17.11 9.90
C ARG A 306 -1.26 16.69 11.29
N CYS A 307 -2.54 16.92 11.59
CA CYS A 307 -3.16 16.45 12.82
C CYS A 307 -3.21 14.92 12.94
N TYR A 308 -3.26 14.19 11.82
CA TYR A 308 -3.19 12.73 11.79
C TYR A 308 -1.75 12.25 11.76
N GLU A 309 -0.89 12.89 10.95
CA GLU A 309 0.52 12.51 10.82
C GLU A 309 1.27 12.63 12.15
N TYR A 310 1.13 13.75 12.86
CA TYR A 310 1.76 13.92 14.17
C TYR A 310 1.15 13.01 15.22
N ALA A 311 -0.17 12.78 15.18
CA ALA A 311 -0.81 11.82 16.08
C ALA A 311 -0.25 10.41 15.88
N TRP A 312 -0.14 9.97 14.62
CA TRP A 312 0.41 8.66 14.27
C TRP A 312 1.89 8.55 14.67
N ALA A 313 2.74 9.48 14.20
CA ALA A 313 4.17 9.51 14.51
C ALA A 313 4.43 9.58 16.03
N SER A 314 3.55 10.24 16.79
CA SER A 314 3.67 10.34 18.25
C SER A 314 3.59 9.01 19.01
N ASN A 315 3.09 7.94 18.37
CA ASN A 315 3.00 6.61 18.98
C ASN A 315 4.35 5.92 19.14
N PHE A 316 5.41 6.45 18.52
CA PHE A 316 6.73 5.83 18.51
C PHE A 316 7.76 6.58 19.37
N LEU A 317 7.36 7.61 20.13
CA LEU A 317 8.28 8.35 20.99
C LEU A 317 8.55 7.56 22.27
N GLU A 318 9.82 7.40 22.62
CA GLU A 318 10.23 6.84 23.90
C GLU A 318 11.19 7.78 24.64
N LYS A 319 11.06 7.82 25.98
CA LYS A 319 11.83 8.76 26.82
C LYS A 319 13.35 8.62 26.69
N ASN A 320 13.83 7.43 26.31
CA ASN A 320 15.24 7.11 26.22
C ASN A 320 15.80 7.26 24.81
N ASP A 321 14.97 7.61 23.82
CA ASP A 321 15.39 7.72 22.42
C ASP A 321 16.38 8.86 22.21
N THR A 322 17.36 8.60 21.35
CA THR A 322 18.06 9.62 20.57
C THR A 322 17.45 9.66 19.18
N CYS A 323 16.76 10.75 18.84
CA CYS A 323 16.00 10.86 17.59
C CYS A 323 16.42 12.03 16.71
N LEU A 324 16.16 11.89 15.41
CA LEU A 324 16.34 12.92 14.39
C LEU A 324 14.99 13.32 13.79
N ASP A 325 14.68 14.63 13.78
CA ASP A 325 13.66 15.23 12.93
C ASP A 325 14.33 15.74 11.64
N ALA A 326 14.21 14.95 10.56
CA ALA A 326 14.93 15.16 9.32
C ALA A 326 14.09 15.99 8.33
N ALA A 327 14.64 17.14 7.94
CA ALA A 327 13.93 18.24 7.27
C ALA A 327 12.79 18.78 8.13
N CYS A 328 13.17 19.21 9.34
CA CYS A 328 12.25 19.56 10.40
C CYS A 328 11.41 20.82 10.12
N GLY A 329 11.83 21.66 9.17
CA GLY A 329 11.31 22.99 8.88
C GLY A 329 11.43 23.98 10.05
N ALA A 330 11.73 25.24 9.79
CA ALA A 330 11.74 26.25 10.85
C ALA A 330 10.39 26.36 11.61
N PRO A 331 9.22 26.47 10.94
CA PRO A 331 7.96 26.70 11.64
C PRO A 331 7.29 25.43 12.21
N HIS A 332 7.67 24.22 11.78
CA HIS A 332 6.92 23.02 12.15
C HIS A 332 7.22 22.55 13.59
N PRO A 333 6.20 22.13 14.37
CA PRO A 333 6.35 21.97 15.82
C PRO A 333 6.86 20.60 16.27
N PHE A 334 7.00 19.62 15.36
CA PHE A 334 7.26 18.23 15.75
C PHE A 334 8.59 18.06 16.51
N LYS A 335 9.66 18.74 16.08
CA LYS A 335 10.93 18.85 16.82
C LYS A 335 10.79 19.27 18.28
N PHE A 336 9.91 20.22 18.60
CA PHE A 336 9.68 20.65 19.99
C PHE A 336 8.93 19.57 20.78
N TYR A 337 8.00 18.86 20.13
CA TYR A 337 7.29 17.76 20.76
C TYR A 337 8.20 16.56 21.02
N LEU A 338 9.12 16.24 20.11
CA LEU A 338 10.18 15.26 20.36
C LEU A 338 11.01 15.69 21.58
N ALA A 339 11.41 16.96 21.66
CA ALA A 339 12.25 17.49 22.75
C ALA A 339 11.56 17.56 24.12
N SER A 340 10.23 17.46 24.16
CA SER A 340 9.48 17.38 25.42
C SER A 340 9.43 15.96 26.00
N ILE A 341 9.82 14.94 25.23
CA ILE A 341 9.71 13.52 25.62
C ILE A 341 11.05 12.79 25.54
N CYS A 342 11.75 12.89 24.41
CA CYS A 342 12.92 12.06 24.10
C CYS A 342 14.17 12.55 24.84
N LYS A 343 15.15 11.64 25.01
CA LYS A 343 16.38 11.94 25.75
C LYS A 343 17.26 12.93 25.01
N ASN A 344 17.49 12.70 23.72
CA ASN A 344 18.32 13.55 22.86
C ASN A 344 17.61 13.79 21.54
N VAL A 345 17.43 15.07 21.17
CA VAL A 345 16.76 15.44 19.91
C VAL A 345 17.72 16.19 19.01
N TYR A 346 17.77 15.76 17.76
CA TYR A 346 18.46 16.41 16.67
C TYR A 346 17.41 16.85 15.64
N ALA A 347 17.60 18.02 15.04
CA ALA A 347 16.71 18.53 14.02
C ALA A 347 17.55 19.16 12.91
N CYS A 348 17.31 18.80 11.66
CA CYS A 348 18.04 19.37 10.54
C CYS A 348 17.15 19.83 9.40
N ASP A 349 17.59 20.85 8.68
CA ASP A 349 16.93 21.39 7.49
C ASP A 349 17.96 22.10 6.60
N ILE A 350 17.62 22.30 5.33
CA ILE A 350 18.40 23.13 4.41
C ILE A 350 18.17 24.62 4.67
N ASP A 351 17.05 24.98 5.31
CA ASP A 351 16.78 26.35 5.77
C ASP A 351 17.73 26.73 6.91
N THR A 352 18.54 27.76 6.71
CA THR A 352 19.52 28.23 7.70
C THR A 352 18.86 28.92 8.90
N ASP A 353 17.59 29.33 8.81
CA ASP A 353 16.90 29.99 9.92
C ASP A 353 16.79 29.09 11.16
N ILE A 354 16.87 27.77 10.99
CA ILE A 354 16.86 26.81 12.12
C ILE A 354 18.09 26.96 13.05
N LEU A 355 19.17 27.57 12.56
CA LEU A 355 20.39 27.75 13.34
C LEU A 355 20.30 28.91 14.33
N ASP A 356 19.36 29.84 14.11
CA ASP A 356 19.10 30.96 15.01
C ASP A 356 17.77 30.73 15.74
N LYS A 357 17.85 30.67 17.07
CA LYS A 357 16.69 30.40 17.93
C LYS A 357 15.59 31.45 17.79
N ASN A 358 15.97 32.72 17.68
CA ASN A 358 15.02 33.82 17.54
C ASN A 358 14.35 33.79 16.16
N ARG A 359 15.11 33.50 15.10
CA ARG A 359 14.53 33.31 13.76
C ARG A 359 13.60 32.11 13.72
N THR A 360 14.00 30.99 14.31
CA THR A 360 13.14 29.80 14.42
C THR A 360 11.82 30.13 15.11
N LEU A 361 11.86 30.78 16.28
CA LEU A 361 10.65 31.19 17.00
C LEU A 361 9.83 32.23 16.23
N SER A 362 10.48 33.14 15.50
CA SER A 362 9.80 34.09 14.61
C SER A 362 9.11 33.40 13.43
N ARG A 363 9.68 32.31 12.90
CA ARG A 363 9.02 31.49 11.87
C ARG A 363 7.83 30.72 12.46
N VAL A 364 7.95 30.23 13.69
CA VAL A 364 6.82 29.63 14.43
C VAL A 364 5.70 30.67 14.63
N SER A 365 6.01 31.91 15.03
CA SER A 365 4.99 32.94 15.27
C SER A 365 4.19 33.36 14.02
N GLN A 366 4.61 32.94 12.81
CA GLN A 366 3.84 33.17 11.58
C GLN A 366 2.62 32.23 11.46
N TYR A 367 2.60 31.12 12.21
CA TYR A 367 1.57 30.09 12.12
C TYR A 367 0.89 29.80 13.46
N PHE A 368 1.50 30.19 14.57
CA PHE A 368 1.08 29.85 15.93
C PHE A 368 0.92 31.12 16.79
N ASP A 369 0.06 31.06 17.79
CA ASP A 369 -0.18 32.18 18.71
C ASP A 369 0.98 32.37 19.73
N GLU A 370 0.93 33.47 20.48
CA GLU A 370 1.98 33.82 21.45
C GLU A 370 2.16 32.75 22.55
N GLU A 371 1.09 32.05 22.93
CA GLU A 371 1.15 31.00 23.95
C GLU A 371 1.90 29.77 23.42
N ASP A 372 1.61 29.36 22.19
CA ASP A 372 2.33 28.27 21.52
C ASP A 372 3.80 28.61 21.27
N VAL A 373 4.13 29.85 20.87
CA VAL A 373 5.53 30.31 20.72
C VAL A 373 6.26 30.25 22.07
N LYS A 374 5.59 30.66 23.16
CA LYS A 374 6.14 30.56 24.51
C LYS A 374 6.30 29.11 24.98
N GLU A 375 5.43 28.21 24.55
CA GLU A 375 5.60 26.78 24.83
C GLU A 375 6.79 26.20 24.06
N ALA A 376 6.94 26.54 22.78
CA ALA A 376 8.07 26.09 21.95
C ALA A 376 9.43 26.55 22.50
N SER A 377 9.51 27.80 22.99
CA SER A 377 10.75 28.36 23.53
C SER A 377 11.29 27.61 24.75
N LYS A 378 10.44 26.92 25.52
CA LYS A 378 10.87 26.07 26.65
C LYS A 378 11.74 24.88 26.22
N TYR A 379 11.64 24.47 24.95
CA TYR A 379 12.30 23.26 24.43
C TYR A 379 13.36 23.56 23.38
N ILE A 380 13.46 24.80 22.88
CA ILE A 380 14.40 25.14 21.79
C ILE A 380 15.86 24.87 22.16
N ASP A 381 16.23 25.07 23.43
CA ASP A 381 17.58 24.82 23.94
C ASP A 381 17.90 23.32 24.12
N LYS A 382 16.89 22.45 24.03
CA LYS A 382 17.06 20.99 24.14
C LYS A 382 17.26 20.31 22.77
N ILE A 383 17.24 21.08 21.69
CA ILE A 383 17.33 20.57 20.32
C ILE A 383 18.71 20.88 19.76
N ASN A 384 19.36 19.86 19.20
CA ASN A 384 20.61 20.00 18.47
C ASN A 384 20.30 20.29 17.00
N PHE A 385 20.36 21.56 16.61
CA PHE A 385 20.10 22.00 15.24
C PHE A 385 21.30 21.80 14.32
N SER A 386 21.04 21.44 13.06
CA SER A 386 22.05 21.34 12.02
C SER A 386 21.51 21.77 10.67
N ASN A 387 22.25 22.62 9.94
CA ASN A 387 21.93 22.92 8.56
C ASN A 387 22.53 21.85 7.66
N SER A 388 21.67 21.04 7.02
CA SER A 388 22.14 19.93 6.19
C SER A 388 21.09 19.46 5.19
N SER A 389 21.56 19.00 4.04
CA SER A 389 20.75 18.23 3.10
C SER A 389 20.47 16.83 3.64
N LEU A 390 19.28 16.30 3.38
CA LEU A 390 18.95 14.90 3.64
C LEU A 390 19.88 13.93 2.90
N THR A 391 20.46 14.35 1.78
CA THR A 391 21.40 13.54 0.98
C THR A 391 22.81 13.45 1.58
N SER A 392 23.09 14.20 2.64
CA SER A 392 24.40 14.21 3.31
C SER A 392 24.22 14.67 4.76
N LEU A 393 23.80 13.76 5.63
CA LEU A 393 23.55 14.05 7.04
C LEU A 393 24.86 14.08 7.84
N PRO A 394 25.11 15.14 8.65
CA PRO A 394 26.37 15.33 9.38
C PRO A 394 26.39 14.54 10.69
N TYR A 395 25.94 13.28 10.64
CA TYR A 395 25.81 12.40 11.79
C TYR A 395 26.57 11.11 11.56
N GLU A 396 27.09 10.54 12.63
CA GLU A 396 27.76 9.25 12.63
C GLU A 396 26.78 8.11 12.29
N ASP A 397 27.34 7.01 11.78
CA ASP A 397 26.60 5.78 11.55
C ASP A 397 26.01 5.25 12.86
N ASN A 398 24.82 4.64 12.79
CA ASN A 398 24.18 4.00 13.95
C ASN A 398 24.00 4.91 15.17
N LYS A 399 23.69 6.19 14.95
CA LYS A 399 23.51 7.18 16.01
C LYS A 399 22.09 7.22 16.58
N PHE A 400 21.06 7.08 15.74
CA PHE A 400 19.68 7.34 16.14
C PHE A 400 18.90 6.05 16.41
N ASP A 401 18.11 6.06 17.48
CA ASP A 401 17.10 5.03 17.73
C ASP A 401 15.94 5.19 16.75
N LYS A 402 15.59 6.44 16.41
CA LYS A 402 14.48 6.76 15.52
C LYS A 402 14.80 7.97 14.63
N VAL A 403 14.42 7.90 13.36
CA VAL A 403 14.45 9.02 12.40
C VAL A 403 13.03 9.31 11.96
N TYR A 404 12.62 10.57 12.06
CA TYR A 404 11.33 11.08 11.61
C TYR A 404 11.54 11.93 10.36
N CYS A 405 10.69 11.74 9.34
CA CYS A 405 10.66 12.60 8.16
C CYS A 405 9.20 12.69 7.69
N ILE A 406 8.56 13.85 7.84
CA ILE A 406 7.09 13.96 7.77
C ILE A 406 6.67 14.89 6.61
N SER A 407 6.19 14.30 5.50
CA SER A 407 5.87 14.95 4.21
C SER A 407 6.98 15.87 3.69
N VAL A 408 8.13 15.27 3.37
CA VAL A 408 9.25 16.00 2.76
C VAL A 408 9.78 15.30 1.52
N LEU A 409 9.92 13.97 1.55
CA LEU A 409 10.59 13.24 0.48
C LEU A 409 9.95 13.48 -0.89
N GLU A 410 8.65 13.74 -0.97
CA GLU A 410 7.92 14.12 -2.19
C GLU A 410 8.51 15.33 -2.93
N HIS A 411 9.18 16.25 -2.22
CA HIS A 411 9.78 17.46 -2.79
C HIS A 411 11.18 17.23 -3.37
N LEU A 412 11.82 16.10 -3.06
CA LEU A 412 13.15 15.77 -3.55
C LEU A 412 13.11 15.21 -4.97
N SER A 413 14.22 15.36 -5.70
CA SER A 413 14.44 14.62 -6.94
C SER A 413 14.50 13.12 -6.66
N ASN A 414 14.27 12.27 -7.66
CA ASN A 414 14.34 10.82 -7.46
C ASN A 414 15.73 10.34 -7.06
N VAL A 415 16.79 11.03 -7.50
CA VAL A 415 18.17 10.76 -7.09
C VAL A 415 18.35 11.12 -5.63
N ASP A 416 17.94 12.34 -5.24
CA ASP A 416 18.09 12.82 -3.87
C ASP A 416 17.25 12.01 -2.88
N LYS A 417 16.05 11.54 -3.26
CA LYS A 417 15.27 10.59 -2.45
C LYS A 417 16.07 9.33 -2.16
N GLY A 418 16.74 8.78 -3.18
CA GLY A 418 17.56 7.58 -3.02
C GLY A 418 18.73 7.79 -2.07
N GLU A 419 19.45 8.90 -2.21
CA GLU A 419 20.57 9.25 -1.32
C GLU A 419 20.09 9.56 0.12
N ALA A 420 18.97 10.27 0.27
CA ALA A 420 18.38 10.53 1.58
C ALA A 420 18.00 9.24 2.32
N ILE A 421 17.43 8.25 1.62
CA ILE A 421 17.09 6.95 2.19
C ILE A 421 18.34 6.19 2.66
N LYS A 422 19.44 6.24 1.90
CA LYS A 422 20.72 5.64 2.31
C LYS A 422 21.26 6.32 3.56
N GLU A 423 21.19 7.64 3.63
CA GLU A 423 21.59 8.39 4.81
C GLU A 423 20.74 8.03 6.03
N PHE A 424 19.42 7.92 5.88
CA PHE A 424 18.53 7.44 6.95
C PHE A 424 18.92 6.05 7.45
N TYR A 425 19.17 5.12 6.53
CA TYR A 425 19.62 3.78 6.90
C TYR A 425 20.98 3.83 7.61
N ARG A 426 21.93 4.63 7.12
CA ARG A 426 23.27 4.78 7.71
C ARG A 426 23.21 5.28 9.15
N VAL A 427 22.47 6.36 9.40
CA VAL A 427 22.44 7.02 10.71
C VAL A 427 21.56 6.30 11.74
N LEU A 428 20.63 5.43 11.31
CA LEU A 428 19.83 4.59 12.22
C LEU A 428 20.68 3.50 12.85
N LYS A 429 20.47 3.23 14.15
CA LYS A 429 20.98 2.03 14.83
C LYS A 429 20.35 0.78 14.23
N LYS A 430 21.00 -0.37 14.43
CA LYS A 430 20.38 -1.68 14.18
C LYS A 430 19.04 -1.76 14.94
N ASP A 431 18.00 -2.26 14.27
CA ASP A 431 16.62 -2.32 14.78
C ASP A 431 15.95 -0.94 15.01
N GLY A 432 16.63 0.16 14.65
CA GLY A 432 16.10 1.52 14.73
C GLY A 432 14.96 1.77 13.73
N LEU A 433 14.08 2.71 14.05
CA LEU A 433 12.86 2.96 13.27
C LEU A 433 12.96 4.20 12.38
N LEU A 434 12.56 4.05 11.12
CA LEU A 434 12.22 5.16 10.24
C LEU A 434 10.71 5.39 10.28
N VAL A 435 10.29 6.56 10.75
CA VAL A 435 8.90 7.02 10.81
C VAL A 435 8.70 8.06 9.72
N LEU A 436 8.06 7.66 8.62
CA LEU A 436 7.98 8.44 7.39
C LEU A 436 6.53 8.68 6.99
N THR A 437 6.19 9.89 6.56
CA THR A 437 4.94 10.18 5.82
C THR A 437 5.26 10.90 4.52
N VAL A 438 4.44 10.70 3.50
CA VAL A 438 4.58 11.35 2.19
C VAL A 438 3.23 11.70 1.57
N ASP A 439 3.21 12.79 0.81
CA ASP A 439 2.07 13.21 0.00
C ASP A 439 2.03 12.43 -1.32
N TYR A 440 0.95 11.71 -1.55
CA TYR A 440 0.65 10.95 -2.76
C TYR A 440 -0.35 11.72 -3.64
N PRO A 441 -0.18 11.79 -4.98
CA PRO A 441 0.78 11.07 -5.82
C PRO A 441 2.11 11.81 -6.07
N THR A 442 2.37 12.91 -5.38
CA THR A 442 3.63 13.68 -5.52
C THR A 442 4.85 12.80 -5.25
N ALA A 443 4.80 12.00 -4.18
CA ALA A 443 5.71 10.88 -3.99
C ALA A 443 5.27 9.67 -4.84
N ASP A 444 6.18 9.19 -5.69
CA ASP A 444 6.00 7.91 -6.36
C ASP A 444 6.24 6.76 -5.36
N LEU A 445 5.16 6.25 -4.76
CA LEU A 445 5.23 5.21 -3.73
C LEU A 445 5.96 3.95 -4.18
N ASN A 446 5.88 3.58 -5.47
CA ASN A 446 6.62 2.42 -5.98
C ASN A 446 8.12 2.65 -5.86
N LEU A 447 8.58 3.80 -6.38
CA LEU A 447 9.99 4.14 -6.36
C LEU A 447 10.49 4.28 -4.93
N LEU A 448 9.72 4.95 -4.07
CA LEU A 448 10.04 5.13 -2.65
C LEU A 448 10.19 3.80 -1.93
N VAL A 449 9.19 2.91 -2.01
CA VAL A 449 9.22 1.60 -1.36
C VAL A 449 10.34 0.73 -1.91
N ASN A 450 10.62 0.78 -3.21
CA ASN A 450 11.74 0.06 -3.80
C ASN A 450 13.08 0.57 -3.28
N ASN A 451 13.28 1.89 -3.22
CA ASN A 451 14.50 2.48 -2.67
C ASN A 451 14.70 2.12 -1.19
N LEU A 452 13.63 2.16 -0.39
CA LEU A 452 13.65 1.75 1.01
C LEU A 452 14.10 0.29 1.17
N LYS A 453 13.49 -0.63 0.40
CA LYS A 453 13.86 -2.05 0.42
C LYS A 453 15.29 -2.29 -0.07
N THR A 454 15.74 -1.61 -1.12
CA THR A 454 17.12 -1.71 -1.62
C THR A 454 18.12 -1.26 -0.57
N ALA A 455 17.81 -0.21 0.19
CA ALA A 455 18.66 0.25 1.28
C ALA A 455 18.73 -0.72 2.47
N GLY A 456 17.84 -1.72 2.53
CA GLY A 456 17.81 -2.73 3.59
C GLY A 456 16.66 -2.57 4.59
N PHE A 457 15.77 -1.59 4.41
CA PHE A 457 14.65 -1.41 5.33
C PHE A 457 13.60 -2.52 5.22
N GLU A 458 13.07 -2.93 6.37
CA GLU A 458 11.94 -3.84 6.49
C GLU A 458 10.73 -3.11 7.06
N PHE A 459 9.53 -3.41 6.56
CA PHE A 459 8.31 -2.89 7.18
C PHE A 459 8.10 -3.50 8.56
N VAL A 460 7.73 -2.68 9.54
CA VAL A 460 7.54 -3.15 10.92
C VAL A 460 6.34 -4.07 11.06
N ASP A 461 5.31 -3.86 10.25
CA ASP A 461 4.06 -4.63 10.23
C ASP A 461 3.53 -4.71 8.78
N SER A 462 2.25 -5.04 8.61
CA SER A 462 1.57 -5.10 7.34
C SER A 462 1.58 -3.78 6.58
N VAL A 463 1.49 -3.90 5.25
CA VAL A 463 1.41 -2.75 4.36
C VAL A 463 0.14 -2.85 3.53
N ASP A 464 -0.67 -1.79 3.57
CA ASP A 464 -1.92 -1.68 2.82
C ASP A 464 -1.87 -0.45 1.91
N TYR A 465 -1.78 -0.71 0.61
CA TYR A 465 -1.66 0.31 -0.42
C TYR A 465 -3.01 0.78 -0.95
N LYS A 466 -4.11 0.31 -0.36
CA LYS A 466 -5.44 0.65 -0.82
C LYS A 466 -5.85 2.04 -0.35
N ILE A 467 -6.39 2.82 -1.27
CA ILE A 467 -7.03 4.11 -0.97
C ILE A 467 -8.49 3.83 -0.66
N TYR A 468 -8.87 3.98 0.61
CA TYR A 468 -10.26 3.87 1.04
C TYR A 468 -11.00 5.20 0.79
N PRO A 469 -12.34 5.23 0.66
CA PRO A 469 -13.09 6.45 0.37
C PRO A 469 -13.00 7.45 1.53
N ASN A 470 -12.67 6.98 2.74
CA ASN A 470 -12.42 7.79 3.92
C ASN A 470 -10.94 8.15 4.10
N ALA A 471 -10.06 7.88 3.12
CA ALA A 471 -8.67 8.34 3.14
C ALA A 471 -8.63 9.86 3.28
N VAL A 472 -7.71 10.37 4.10
CA VAL A 472 -7.52 11.81 4.27
C VAL A 472 -7.09 12.39 2.92
N TYR A 473 -7.85 13.37 2.44
CA TYR A 473 -7.71 13.92 1.10
C TYR A 473 -7.71 15.45 1.13
N SER A 474 -6.89 16.05 0.28
CA SER A 474 -6.87 17.48 0.02
C SER A 474 -6.93 17.78 -1.47
N LYS A 475 -7.61 18.86 -1.87
CA LYS A 475 -7.66 19.30 -3.29
C LYS A 475 -6.39 20.03 -3.73
N LEU A 476 -5.44 20.28 -2.82
CA LEU A 476 -4.15 20.89 -3.14
C LEU A 476 -3.44 20.09 -4.25
N LEU A 477 -2.71 20.80 -5.12
CA LEU A 477 -1.88 20.20 -6.19
C LEU A 477 -2.62 19.16 -7.06
N GLY A 478 -3.95 19.30 -7.23
CA GLY A 478 -4.76 18.39 -8.05
C GLY A 478 -5.27 17.14 -7.34
N GLY A 479 -5.05 17.03 -6.02
CA GLY A 479 -5.52 15.92 -5.19
C GLY A 479 -4.39 15.19 -4.48
N LEU A 480 -4.34 15.30 -3.15
CA LEU A 480 -3.32 14.65 -2.32
C LEU A 480 -3.96 13.70 -1.30
N TYR A 481 -3.29 12.57 -1.09
CA TYR A 481 -3.52 11.64 0.02
C TYR A 481 -2.24 11.51 0.82
N CYS A 482 -2.33 11.20 2.12
CA CYS A 482 -1.16 11.01 2.96
C CYS A 482 -0.89 9.52 3.19
N PHE A 483 0.32 9.04 2.90
CA PHE A 483 0.73 7.66 3.13
C PHE A 483 1.76 7.60 4.27
N ARG A 484 1.53 6.74 5.26
CA ARG A 484 2.43 6.53 6.41
C ARG A 484 3.26 5.25 6.21
N LEU A 485 4.56 5.33 6.47
CA LEU A 485 5.50 4.21 6.39
C LEU A 485 6.27 4.08 7.70
N LEU A 486 6.17 2.92 8.34
CA LEU A 486 6.97 2.55 9.50
C LEU A 486 7.91 1.42 9.12
N LEU A 487 9.20 1.72 9.14
CA LEU A 487 10.25 0.80 8.71
C LEU A 487 11.29 0.61 9.80
N ARG A 488 12.01 -0.51 9.75
CA ARG A 488 13.10 -0.88 10.64
C ARG A 488 14.36 -1.14 9.83
N LYS A 489 15.49 -0.70 10.37
CA LYS A 489 16.84 -1.02 9.87
C LYS A 489 17.25 -2.45 10.20
#